data_AF-X1JK93-F1
#
_entry.id   AF-X1JK93-F1
#
_cell.length_a   1.000
_cell.length_b   1.000
_cell.length_c   1.000
_cell.angle_alpha   90.00
_cell.angle_beta   90.00
_cell.angle_gamma   90.00
#
_symmetry.space_group_name_H-M   'P 1'
#
loop_
_entity.id
_entity.type
_entity.pdbx_description
1 polymer ?
#
loop_
_entity_poly.entity_id
_entity_poly.type
_entity_poly.pdbx_seq_one_letter_code
_entity_poly.pdbx_strand_id
1 'polypeptide(L)'
;MNIPKEHPARDTMSTSWVDFQTENGGPMLLRTHTTSVSARIVETMPPPIRVIEPGKVYRYEASDATHTSMFYQIDGLVVDRGITMADLKGTLYEFSRRFFGEDRKVRFRCDYFPFVEPGVEMAIECSVVIGLAIRSGIGSRG
;
A
#
# COMPACT_ATOMS: atom_id res chain seq x y z
N MET A 1 -2.16 7.11 9.78
CA MET A 1 -1.60 7.50 8.46
C MET A 1 -1.32 9.00 8.49
N ASN A 2 -0.08 9.43 8.19
CA ASN A 2 0.34 10.83 8.29
C ASN A 2 -0.16 11.68 7.09
N ILE A 3 -1.48 11.82 6.96
CA ILE A 3 -2.11 12.60 5.88
C ILE A 3 -2.97 13.67 6.54
N PRO A 4 -2.42 14.87 6.82
CA PRO A 4 -3.17 15.96 7.43
C PRO A 4 -4.32 16.44 6.53
N LYS A 5 -5.29 17.17 7.12
CA LYS A 5 -6.53 17.54 6.43
C LYS A 5 -6.30 18.30 5.12
N GLU A 6 -5.25 19.10 5.05
CA GLU A 6 -4.88 19.93 3.89
C GLU A 6 -3.78 19.31 3.01
N HIS A 7 -3.47 18.03 3.20
CA HIS A 7 -2.44 17.38 2.40
C HIS A 7 -2.94 17.16 0.97
N PRO A 8 -2.21 17.59 -0.08
CA PRO A 8 -2.61 17.45 -1.49
C PRO A 8 -2.94 16.00 -1.87
N ALA A 9 -2.27 15.03 -1.25
CA ALA A 9 -2.58 13.61 -1.43
C ALA A 9 -4.04 13.22 -1.08
N ARG A 10 -4.78 13.99 -0.28
CA ARG A 10 -6.23 13.74 -0.06
C ARG A 10 -7.04 14.06 -1.31
N ASP A 11 -6.67 15.12 -2.04
CA ASP A 11 -7.29 15.49 -3.31
C ASP A 11 -6.92 14.48 -4.40
N THR A 12 -5.70 13.91 -4.33
CA THR A 12 -5.25 12.87 -5.27
C THR A 12 -5.86 11.49 -5.00
N MET A 13 -6.50 11.28 -3.83
CA MET A 13 -7.02 9.97 -3.42
C MET A 13 -8.44 9.69 -3.92
N SER A 14 -9.09 10.63 -4.62
CA SER A 14 -10.42 10.44 -5.22
C SER A 14 -11.37 9.74 -4.26
N THR A 15 -11.60 10.34 -3.08
CA THR A 15 -12.27 9.63 -1.97
C THR A 15 -13.79 9.65 -2.12
N SER A 16 -14.42 8.46 -2.06
CA SER A 16 -15.88 8.34 -1.97
C SER A 16 -16.34 8.47 -0.52
N TRP A 17 -17.06 9.55 -0.22
CA TRP A 17 -17.68 9.79 1.08
C TRP A 17 -19.05 9.13 1.16
N VAL A 18 -19.38 8.57 2.32
CA VAL A 18 -20.70 8.02 2.61
C VAL A 18 -21.44 9.07 3.42
N ASP A 19 -22.67 9.40 3.01
CA ASP A 19 -23.57 10.25 3.79
C ASP A 19 -24.10 9.48 5.01
N PHE A 20 -23.19 9.26 5.96
CA PHE A 20 -23.41 8.54 7.20
C PHE A 20 -22.44 9.06 8.27
N GLN A 21 -22.98 9.34 9.46
CA GLN A 21 -22.20 9.78 10.61
C GLN A 21 -21.87 8.58 11.49
N THR A 22 -20.59 8.40 11.80
CA THR A 22 -20.17 7.41 12.79
C THR A 22 -20.70 7.80 14.18
N GLU A 23 -20.78 6.83 15.11
CA GLU A 23 -21.21 7.06 16.50
C GLU A 23 -20.38 8.16 17.21
N ASN A 24 -19.16 8.39 16.73
CA ASN A 24 -18.23 9.40 17.25
C ASN A 24 -18.33 10.76 16.50
N GLY A 25 -19.33 10.95 15.64
CA GLY A 25 -19.55 12.19 14.87
C GLY A 25 -18.54 12.43 13.74
N GLY A 26 -17.74 11.43 13.39
CA GLY A 26 -16.79 11.50 12.28
C GLY A 26 -17.42 11.08 10.94
N PRO A 27 -16.98 11.69 9.81
CA PRO A 27 -17.46 11.34 8.48
C PRO A 27 -17.00 9.93 8.08
N MET A 28 -17.88 9.17 7.42
CA MET A 28 -17.57 7.84 6.91
C MET A 28 -17.13 7.91 5.43
N LEU A 29 -16.17 7.08 5.05
CA LEU A 29 -15.67 6.97 3.68
C LEU A 29 -15.42 5.52 3.30
N LEU A 30 -15.43 5.25 1.99
CA LEU A 30 -14.95 3.99 1.45
C LEU A 30 -13.43 4.03 1.33
N ARG A 31 -12.75 3.00 1.84
CA ARG A 31 -11.28 2.97 1.85
C ARG A 31 -10.71 3.03 0.43
N THR A 32 -9.74 3.92 0.24
CA THR A 32 -9.05 4.14 -1.03
C THR A 32 -7.86 3.19 -1.24
N HIS A 33 -7.32 2.67 -0.13
CA HIS A 33 -6.21 1.72 -0.11
C HIS A 33 -6.31 0.75 1.08
N THR A 34 -5.73 -0.43 0.92
CA THR A 34 -5.63 -1.46 1.96
C THR A 34 -4.73 -1.07 3.14
N THR A 35 -3.83 -0.10 2.97
CA THR A 35 -2.88 0.38 4.00
C THR A 35 -3.57 0.89 5.28
N SER A 36 -4.86 1.25 5.19
CA SER A 36 -5.68 1.55 6.37
C SER A 36 -5.77 0.37 7.35
N VAL A 37 -5.67 -0.87 6.87
CA VAL A 37 -5.63 -2.10 7.66
C VAL A 37 -4.27 -2.25 8.35
N SER A 38 -3.16 -2.01 7.64
CA SER A 38 -1.80 -2.01 8.21
C SER A 38 -1.67 -1.15 9.47
N ALA A 39 -2.27 0.06 9.47
CA ALA A 39 -2.26 0.93 10.65
C ALA A 39 -2.93 0.28 11.87
N ARG A 40 -4.09 -0.37 11.67
CA ARG A 40 -4.80 -1.09 12.74
C ARG A 40 -4.00 -2.28 13.26
N ILE A 41 -3.31 -3.00 12.37
CA ILE A 41 -2.48 -4.15 12.76
C ILE A 41 -1.32 -3.68 13.64
N VAL A 42 -0.63 -2.60 13.26
CA VAL A 42 0.48 -2.05 14.06
C VAL A 42 0.00 -1.51 15.42
N GLU A 43 -1.22 -0.99 15.52
CA GLU A 43 -1.82 -0.54 16.79
C GLU A 43 -2.21 -1.69 17.71
N THR A 44 -2.62 -2.84 17.16
CA THR A 44 -3.21 -3.96 17.92
C THR A 44 -2.27 -5.11 18.18
N MET A 45 -1.17 -5.23 17.43
CA MET A 45 -0.23 -6.36 17.51
C MET A 45 1.19 -5.90 17.84
N PRO A 46 1.90 -6.59 18.75
CA PRO A 46 3.34 -6.36 18.95
C PRO A 46 4.17 -7.01 17.83
N PRO A 47 5.33 -6.44 17.45
CA PRO A 47 6.29 -7.10 16.55
C PRO A 47 6.79 -8.46 17.11
N PRO A 48 7.15 -9.44 16.24
CA PRO A 48 7.23 -9.34 14.78
C PRO A 48 5.87 -9.48 14.08
N ILE A 49 5.60 -8.61 13.11
CA ILE A 49 4.40 -8.61 12.27
C ILE A 49 4.81 -8.97 10.84
N ARG A 50 4.12 -9.94 10.22
CA ARG A 50 4.26 -10.29 8.80
C ARG A 50 2.89 -10.63 8.25
N VAL A 51 2.32 -9.74 7.45
CA VAL A 51 0.93 -9.87 6.98
C VAL A 51 0.80 -9.47 5.51
N ILE A 52 -0.15 -10.10 4.83
CA ILE A 52 -0.62 -9.75 3.48
C ILE A 52 -2.11 -9.43 3.59
N GLU A 53 -2.50 -8.30 3.02
CA GLU A 53 -3.81 -7.67 3.19
C GLU A 53 -4.49 -7.51 1.82
N PRO A 54 -5.06 -8.59 1.23
CA PRO A 54 -5.86 -8.47 0.03
C PRO A 54 -7.20 -7.80 0.37
N GLY A 55 -7.61 -6.83 -0.42
CA GLY A 55 -8.85 -6.12 -0.15
C GLY A 55 -9.40 -5.34 -1.31
N LYS A 56 -10.73 -5.26 -1.36
CA LYS A 56 -11.45 -4.34 -2.24
C LYS A 56 -11.25 -2.90 -1.78
N VAL A 57 -10.93 -2.02 -2.72
CA VAL A 57 -10.73 -0.58 -2.54
C VAL A 57 -11.57 0.19 -3.55
N TYR A 58 -11.84 1.46 -3.23
CA TYR A 58 -12.72 2.32 -4.01
C TYR A 58 -12.03 3.64 -4.32
N ARG A 59 -12.11 4.09 -5.57
CA ARG A 59 -11.66 5.41 -6.00
C ARG A 59 -12.75 6.06 -6.84
N TYR A 60 -13.01 7.32 -6.55
CA TYR A 60 -13.94 8.19 -7.28
C TYR A 60 -13.28 8.66 -8.58
N GLU A 61 -13.06 7.73 -9.49
CA GLU A 61 -12.51 7.97 -10.81
C GLU A 61 -13.56 7.62 -11.87
N ALA A 62 -13.56 8.34 -13.00
CA ALA A 62 -14.42 8.00 -14.12
C ALA A 62 -14.10 6.56 -14.57
N SER A 63 -15.14 5.72 -14.68
CA SER A 63 -14.94 4.36 -15.14
C SER A 63 -14.69 4.39 -16.65
N ASP A 64 -13.49 3.98 -17.05
CA ASP A 64 -13.04 3.87 -18.43
C ASP A 64 -12.42 2.49 -18.69
N ALA A 65 -11.85 2.26 -19.87
CA ALA A 65 -11.28 0.96 -20.23
C ALA A 65 -10.09 0.52 -19.34
N THR A 66 -9.47 1.44 -18.61
CA THR A 66 -8.27 1.24 -17.78
C THR A 66 -8.49 1.52 -16.29
N HIS A 67 -9.56 2.26 -15.94
CA HIS A 67 -9.88 2.65 -14.58
C HIS A 67 -11.27 2.14 -14.20
N THR A 68 -11.35 1.45 -13.07
CA THR A 68 -12.62 1.08 -12.45
C THR A 68 -12.70 1.73 -11.08
N SER A 69 -13.88 2.21 -10.73
CA SER A 69 -14.12 2.84 -9.41
C SER A 69 -13.98 1.85 -8.24
N MET A 70 -13.96 0.55 -8.53
CA MET A 70 -13.81 -0.52 -7.54
C MET A 70 -12.86 -1.61 -8.07
N PHE A 71 -11.76 -1.84 -7.36
CA PHE A 71 -10.77 -2.88 -7.69
C PHE A 71 -10.19 -3.53 -6.43
N TYR A 72 -9.33 -4.53 -6.63
CA TYR A 72 -8.65 -5.23 -5.54
C TYR A 72 -7.20 -4.77 -5.46
N GLN A 73 -6.75 -4.42 -4.26
CA GLN A 73 -5.36 -4.13 -3.94
C GLN A 73 -4.86 -5.17 -2.94
N ILE A 74 -3.58 -5.52 -3.04
CA ILE A 74 -2.89 -6.35 -2.05
C ILE A 74 -1.77 -5.50 -1.48
N ASP A 75 -1.83 -5.24 -0.17
CA ASP A 75 -0.71 -4.66 0.58
C ASP A 75 0.00 -5.74 1.37
N GLY A 76 1.28 -5.54 1.64
CA GLY A 76 2.08 -6.37 2.54
C GLY A 76 2.79 -5.50 3.55
N LEU A 77 2.84 -5.97 4.79
CA LEU A 77 3.52 -5.31 5.90
C LEU A 77 4.42 -6.30 6.63
N VAL A 78 5.69 -5.91 6.80
CA VAL A 78 6.65 -6.60 7.67
C VAL A 78 7.21 -5.58 8.66
N VAL A 79 7.08 -5.87 9.96
CA VAL A 79 7.63 -5.08 11.06
C VAL A 79 8.38 -6.03 11.99
N ASP A 80 9.69 -5.91 12.04
CA ASP A 80 10.55 -6.71 12.90
C ASP A 80 11.86 -5.95 13.16
N ARG A 81 12.61 -6.33 14.19
CA ARG A 81 13.92 -5.73 14.49
C ARG A 81 14.94 -6.16 13.44
N GLY A 82 15.71 -5.20 12.93
CA GLY A 82 16.77 -5.47 11.96
C GLY A 82 16.30 -5.67 10.52
N ILE A 83 15.01 -5.42 10.22
CA ILE A 83 14.52 -5.40 8.84
C ILE A 83 15.09 -4.19 8.10
N THR A 84 15.62 -4.44 6.92
CA THR A 84 16.28 -3.45 6.06
C THR A 84 15.57 -3.31 4.72
N MET A 85 15.94 -2.25 3.97
CA MET A 85 15.51 -2.09 2.59
C MET A 85 16.00 -3.22 1.67
N ALA A 86 17.10 -3.89 2.02
CA ALA A 86 17.57 -5.06 1.26
C ALA A 86 16.59 -6.23 1.37
N ASP A 87 15.98 -6.43 2.55
CA ASP A 87 14.98 -7.47 2.78
C ASP A 87 13.70 -7.20 1.96
N LEU A 88 13.25 -5.94 1.89
CA LEU A 88 12.14 -5.56 1.02
C LEU A 88 12.45 -5.88 -0.44
N LYS A 89 13.59 -5.40 -0.94
CA LYS A 89 13.99 -5.60 -2.35
C LYS A 89 14.13 -7.08 -2.69
N GLY A 90 14.73 -7.88 -1.79
CA GLY A 90 14.87 -9.32 -1.97
C GLY A 90 13.52 -10.04 -1.99
N THR A 91 12.62 -9.71 -1.06
CA THR A 91 11.27 -10.28 -1.01
C THR A 91 10.48 -9.98 -2.29
N LEU A 92 10.54 -8.73 -2.75
CA LEU A 92 9.87 -8.28 -3.96
C LEU A 92 10.44 -8.91 -5.23
N TYR A 93 11.76 -9.03 -5.30
CA TYR A 93 12.44 -9.73 -6.39
C TYR A 93 12.01 -11.19 -6.46
N GLU A 94 12.05 -11.92 -5.35
CA GLU A 94 11.64 -13.32 -5.28
C GLU A 94 10.15 -13.51 -5.60
N PHE A 95 9.29 -12.62 -5.08
CA PHE A 95 7.86 -12.63 -5.44
C PHE A 95 7.68 -12.49 -6.96
N SER A 96 8.37 -11.53 -7.59
CA SER A 96 8.21 -11.30 -9.03
C SER A 96 8.65 -12.50 -9.87
N ARG A 97 9.74 -13.18 -9.48
CA ARG A 97 10.23 -14.36 -10.18
C ARG A 97 9.28 -15.54 -10.04
N ARG A 98 8.74 -15.76 -8.84
CA ARG A 98 7.79 -16.86 -8.59
C ARG A 98 6.43 -16.63 -9.22
N PHE A 99 5.98 -15.38 -9.30
CA PHE A 99 4.64 -15.05 -9.82
C PHE A 99 4.64 -14.85 -11.34
N PHE A 100 5.65 -14.19 -11.90
CA PHE A 100 5.71 -13.81 -13.32
C PHE A 100 6.68 -14.68 -14.16
N GLY A 101 7.50 -15.53 -13.53
CA GLY A 101 8.47 -16.42 -14.17
C GLY A 101 9.92 -16.10 -13.80
N GLU A 102 10.81 -17.07 -13.92
CA GLU A 102 12.15 -17.00 -13.33
C GLU A 102 13.08 -15.95 -13.96
N ASP A 103 12.86 -15.59 -15.22
CA ASP A 103 13.71 -14.68 -16.01
C ASP A 103 13.32 -13.19 -15.90
N ARG A 104 12.45 -12.85 -14.95
CA ARG A 104 11.89 -11.49 -14.84
C ARG A 104 12.90 -10.52 -14.25
N LYS A 105 13.19 -9.43 -14.98
CA LYS A 105 13.98 -8.32 -14.47
C LYS A 105 13.11 -7.38 -13.64
N VAL A 106 13.67 -6.86 -12.56
CA VAL A 106 13.00 -5.87 -11.71
C VAL A 106 13.84 -4.61 -11.65
N ARG A 107 13.16 -3.47 -11.52
CA ARG A 107 13.80 -2.17 -11.34
C ARG A 107 13.15 -1.46 -10.17
N PHE A 108 13.98 -1.01 -9.24
CA PHE A 108 13.56 -0.17 -8.12
C PHE A 108 13.91 1.29 -8.41
N ARG A 109 12.97 2.20 -8.21
CA ARG A 109 13.15 3.66 -8.31
C ARG A 109 12.80 4.28 -6.97
N CYS A 110 13.59 5.25 -6.51
CA CYS A 110 13.21 6.01 -5.33
C CYS A 110 12.01 6.88 -5.68
N ASP A 111 10.99 6.85 -4.82
CA ASP A 111 9.77 7.65 -4.99
C ASP A 111 9.27 8.13 -3.63
N TYR A 112 8.47 9.18 -3.62
CA TYR A 112 7.94 9.76 -2.39
C TYR A 112 6.58 9.17 -2.04
N PHE A 113 6.51 8.55 -0.87
CA PHE A 113 5.28 8.03 -0.30
C PHE A 113 5.14 8.60 1.13
N PRO A 114 4.08 9.36 1.45
CA PRO A 114 3.98 10.11 2.72
C PRO A 114 3.94 9.26 4.01
N PHE A 115 3.99 7.94 3.87
CA PHE A 115 3.88 6.94 4.95
C PHE A 115 5.10 6.01 5.05
N VAL A 116 6.13 6.17 4.20
CA VAL A 116 7.39 5.40 4.28
C VAL A 116 8.59 6.29 3.96
N GLU A 117 9.71 6.04 4.63
CA GLU A 117 11.00 6.65 4.31
C GLU A 117 12.11 5.60 4.55
N PRO A 118 12.94 5.26 3.53
CA PRO A 118 12.91 5.71 2.13
C PRO A 118 11.80 5.04 1.31
N GLY A 119 11.10 5.80 0.47
CA GLY A 119 10.09 5.29 -0.46
C GLY A 119 10.71 4.74 -1.75
N VAL A 120 10.16 3.62 -2.23
CA VAL A 120 10.65 2.94 -3.44
C VAL A 120 9.46 2.42 -4.25
N GLU A 121 9.48 2.68 -5.54
CA GLU A 121 8.61 2.09 -6.56
C GLU A 121 9.33 0.92 -7.24
N MET A 122 8.61 -0.17 -7.50
CA MET A 122 9.11 -1.34 -8.22
C MET A 122 8.40 -1.50 -9.56
N ALA A 123 9.17 -1.66 -10.64
CA ALA A 123 8.67 -2.06 -11.95
C ALA A 123 9.23 -3.45 -12.32
N ILE A 124 8.40 -4.28 -12.93
CA ILE A 124 8.75 -5.63 -13.40
C ILE A 124 8.75 -5.63 -14.93
N GLU A 125 9.79 -6.20 -15.54
CA GLU A 125 9.81 -6.48 -16.98
C GLU A 125 8.78 -7.58 -17.27
N CYS A 126 7.60 -7.15 -17.68
CA CYS A 126 6.51 -8.02 -18.05
C CYS A 126 5.87 -7.52 -19.35
N SER A 127 5.46 -8.44 -20.21
CA SER A 127 4.57 -8.15 -21.32
C SER A 127 3.13 -7.83 -20.86
N VAL A 128 2.85 -7.91 -19.56
CA VAL A 128 1.56 -7.65 -18.91
C VAL A 128 1.78 -6.74 -17.70
N VAL A 129 1.11 -5.57 -17.65
CA VAL A 129 1.23 -4.63 -16.53
C VAL A 129 0.37 -5.11 -15.35
N ILE A 130 1.00 -5.42 -14.21
CA ILE A 130 0.31 -5.64 -12.94
C ILE A 130 0.91 -4.70 -11.90
N GLY A 131 0.10 -3.78 -11.37
CA GLY A 131 0.49 -2.87 -10.30
C GLY A 131 0.47 -3.58 -8.95
N LEU A 132 1.64 -3.73 -8.32
CA LEU A 132 1.79 -4.28 -6.97
C LEU A 132 2.58 -3.30 -6.10
N ALA A 133 2.02 -2.88 -4.97
CA ALA A 133 2.68 -2.03 -4.00
C ALA A 133 2.92 -2.80 -2.70
N ILE A 134 4.19 -3.09 -2.37
CA ILE A 134 4.57 -3.70 -1.08
C ILE A 134 5.40 -2.67 -0.31
N ARG A 135 5.06 -2.45 0.96
CA ARG A 135 5.60 -1.36 1.79
C ARG A 135 6.32 -1.94 3.01
N SER A 136 7.58 -1.58 3.22
CA SER A 136 8.30 -1.88 4.46
C SER A 136 8.30 -0.65 5.38
N GLY A 137 7.82 -0.81 6.62
CA GLY A 137 7.96 0.21 7.66
C GLY A 137 9.04 -0.21 8.67
N ILE A 138 10.13 0.56 8.75
CA ILE A 138 11.16 0.36 9.77
C ILE A 138 10.68 1.05 11.05
N GLY A 139 10.18 0.26 12.01
CA GLY A 139 9.80 0.77 13.33
C GLY A 139 10.99 0.84 14.27
N SER A 140 11.59 2.02 14.47
CA SER A 140 12.47 2.28 15.60
C SER A 140 11.63 2.74 16.80
N ARG A 141 11.40 1.86 17.77
CA ARG A 141 10.92 2.28 19.09
C ARG A 141 12.12 2.77 19.91
N GLY A 142 12.15 4.06 20.22
CA GLY A 142 12.75 4.58 21.44
C GLY A 142 11.79 4.39 22.62
#